data_AF-T1FXY6-F1
#
_entry.id   AF-T1FXY6-F1
#
_cell.length_a   1.000
_cell.length_b   1.000
_cell.length_c   1.000
_cell.angle_alpha   90.00
_cell.angle_beta   90.00
_cell.angle_gamma   90.00
#
_symmetry.space_group_name_H-M   'P 1'
#
loop_
_entity.id
_entity.type
_entity.pdbx_description
1 polymer ?
#
loop_
_entity_poly.entity_id
_entity_poly.type
_entity_poly.pdbx_seq_one_letter_code
_entity_poly.pdbx_strand_id
1 'polypeptide(L)'
;MKKDETADNELMIFLKYLLSEALVVGDKILATQLQATIKCLSNFRHYDLKRVLNSLRADYKLRSCYVAYLTRCKRSLLAFNHKYEKLLAELTRDQEMLNKYMISMMTRLFLEKHQRVLLKFVVDFQSLVLFDEKSDLLERFLTAKHAAMRQDVMWKDATEPQLQEARLCMERMIMSHIYLYAMYPNGDGDTSRDRLLEEHMQKLSAVITPDHRDLRIPSIYQNECPWLAAQKELIMINAFKTPEDKLGCVARCCSTIMTLLSLSLTCNTANHSAVPVADDLVPVLLYVIIQSGTPNLLSTIQYIESYCCKNNDSASFAADGCYKNAKIDGEVWYWWTQFVAAVNFIKSMDYKE
;
A
#
# COMPACT_ATOMS: atom_id res chain seq x y z
N MET A 1 32.52 5.96 54.85
CA MET A 1 31.45 4.97 55.07
C MET A 1 30.14 5.30 54.33
N LYS A 2 29.64 6.54 54.31
CA LYS A 2 28.37 6.90 53.62
C LYS A 2 28.34 6.79 52.07
N LYS A 3 29.50 6.75 51.39
CA LYS A 3 29.58 6.69 49.91
C LYS A 3 29.51 5.27 49.34
N ASP A 4 29.65 4.27 50.20
CA ASP A 4 29.78 2.86 49.83
C ASP A 4 28.42 2.13 49.92
N GLU A 5 27.51 2.55 50.80
CA GLU A 5 26.12 2.01 50.89
C GLU A 5 25.23 2.44 49.71
N THR A 6 25.54 3.56 49.04
CA THR A 6 24.76 4.08 47.91
C THR A 6 24.96 3.26 46.63
N ALA A 7 26.19 2.78 46.38
CA ALA A 7 26.53 1.98 45.20
C ALA A 7 25.93 0.55 45.24
N ASP A 8 25.75 -0.01 46.44
CA ASP A 8 25.10 -1.32 46.65
C ASP A 8 23.58 -1.25 46.36
N ASN A 9 22.94 -0.15 46.75
CA ASN A 9 21.55 0.10 46.39
C ASN A 9 21.39 0.29 44.87
N GLU A 10 22.31 0.98 44.21
CA GLU A 10 22.26 1.16 42.74
C GLU A 10 22.36 -0.16 41.96
N LEU A 11 23.23 -1.09 42.36
CA LEU A 11 23.34 -2.40 41.68
C LEU A 11 22.07 -3.24 41.87
N MET A 12 21.52 -3.28 43.07
CA MET A 12 20.30 -4.05 43.35
C MET A 12 19.08 -3.41 42.68
N ILE A 13 19.03 -2.08 42.58
CA ILE A 13 18.00 -1.36 41.81
C ILE A 13 18.14 -1.69 40.32
N PHE A 14 19.36 -1.70 39.78
CA PHE A 14 19.62 -2.04 38.38
C PHE A 14 19.23 -3.48 38.04
N LEU A 15 19.57 -4.46 38.88
CA LEU A 15 19.19 -5.85 38.66
C LEU A 15 17.67 -6.05 38.77
N LYS A 16 17.00 -5.36 39.69
CA LYS A 16 15.53 -5.37 39.78
C LYS A 16 14.87 -4.71 38.56
N TYR A 17 15.46 -3.65 38.04
CA TYR A 17 15.04 -3.02 36.79
C TYR A 17 15.16 -4.00 35.61
N LEU A 18 16.32 -4.64 35.43
CA LEU A 18 16.52 -5.64 34.38
C LEU A 18 15.58 -6.83 34.51
N LEU A 19 15.27 -7.26 35.74
CA LEU A 19 14.29 -8.30 35.98
C LEU A 19 12.89 -7.87 35.53
N SER A 20 12.49 -6.63 35.83
CA SER A 20 11.19 -6.10 35.38
C SER A 20 11.12 -6.00 33.85
N GLU A 21 12.20 -5.57 33.20
CA GLU A 21 12.30 -5.51 31.73
C GLU A 21 12.22 -6.91 31.10
N ALA A 22 12.95 -7.89 31.64
CA ALA A 22 12.91 -9.28 31.15
C ALA A 22 11.52 -9.92 31.31
N LEU A 23 10.78 -9.60 32.37
CA LEU A 23 9.40 -10.04 32.58
C LEU A 23 8.43 -9.41 31.57
N VAL A 24 8.64 -8.14 31.20
CA VAL A 24 7.85 -7.44 30.19
C VAL A 24 8.12 -7.99 28.79
N VAL A 25 9.38 -8.29 28.47
CA VAL A 25 9.80 -8.90 27.18
C VAL A 25 9.41 -10.37 27.08
N GLY A 26 9.16 -11.05 28.21
CA GLY A 26 8.73 -12.46 28.26
C GLY A 26 9.88 -13.47 28.26
N ASP A 27 11.13 -13.03 28.49
CA ASP A 27 12.30 -13.93 28.55
C ASP A 27 12.40 -14.62 29.92
N LYS A 28 11.75 -15.77 30.03
CA LYS A 28 11.69 -16.58 31.26
C LYS A 28 13.06 -17.08 31.73
N ILE A 29 14.00 -17.29 30.82
CA ILE A 29 15.34 -17.82 31.15
C ILE A 29 16.14 -16.72 31.84
N LEU A 30 16.18 -15.54 31.22
CA LEU A 30 16.87 -14.37 31.78
C LEU A 30 16.24 -13.94 33.12
N ALA A 31 14.90 -13.92 33.21
CA ALA A 31 14.20 -13.58 34.45
C ALA A 31 14.54 -14.54 35.61
N THR A 32 14.60 -15.85 35.36
CA THR A 32 14.95 -16.85 36.38
C THR A 32 16.40 -16.69 36.84
N GLN A 33 17.32 -16.44 35.90
CA GLN A 33 18.72 -16.17 36.21
C GLN A 33 18.89 -14.90 37.04
N LEU A 34 18.20 -13.81 36.68
CA LEU A 34 18.23 -12.54 37.42
C LEU A 34 17.66 -12.68 38.83
N GLN A 35 16.55 -13.41 39.01
CA GLN A 35 15.98 -13.70 40.34
C GLN A 35 16.94 -14.49 41.23
N ALA A 36 17.56 -15.54 40.69
CA ALA A 36 18.57 -16.32 41.42
C ALA A 36 19.79 -15.45 41.78
N THR A 37 20.23 -14.59 40.86
CA THR A 37 21.38 -13.70 41.06
C THR A 37 21.09 -12.66 42.15
N ILE A 38 19.90 -12.03 42.13
CA ILE A 38 19.45 -11.08 43.16
C ILE A 38 19.41 -11.76 44.54
N LYS A 39 18.88 -12.99 44.62
CA LYS A 39 18.79 -13.76 45.87
C LYS A 39 20.17 -14.18 46.40
N CYS A 40 21.11 -14.52 45.52
CA CYS A 40 22.47 -14.84 45.92
C CYS A 40 23.20 -13.59 46.42
N LEU A 41 23.07 -12.46 45.71
CA LEU A 41 23.74 -11.21 46.05
C LEU A 41 23.21 -10.58 47.34
N SER A 42 21.93 -10.78 47.69
CA SER A 42 21.35 -10.30 48.96
C SER A 42 21.95 -10.94 50.21
N ASN A 43 22.66 -12.08 50.07
CA ASN A 43 23.24 -12.82 51.19
C ASN A 43 24.72 -12.46 51.46
N PHE A 44 25.36 -11.65 50.59
CA PHE A 44 26.76 -11.26 50.77
C PHE A 44 26.90 -10.02 51.67
N ARG A 45 28.02 -9.94 52.39
CA ARG A 45 28.42 -8.73 53.12
C ARG A 45 29.00 -7.70 52.14
N HIS A 46 28.82 -6.41 52.45
CA HIS A 46 29.25 -5.26 51.64
C HIS A 46 30.70 -5.38 51.09
N TYR A 47 31.63 -5.74 51.97
CA TYR A 47 33.04 -5.88 51.61
C TYR A 47 33.30 -6.99 50.57
N ASP A 48 32.58 -8.11 50.69
CA ASP A 48 32.74 -9.26 49.79
C ASP A 48 32.13 -8.98 48.40
N LEU A 49 30.99 -8.27 48.34
CA LEU A 49 30.39 -7.78 47.09
C LEU A 49 31.33 -6.85 46.34
N LYS A 50 31.91 -5.88 47.03
CA LYS A 50 32.87 -4.94 46.45
C LYS A 50 34.11 -5.65 45.90
N ARG A 51 34.60 -6.68 46.60
CA ARG A 51 35.73 -7.50 46.14
C ARG A 51 35.39 -8.29 44.87
N VAL A 52 34.21 -8.90 44.81
CA VAL A 52 33.73 -9.61 43.62
C VAL A 52 33.57 -8.66 42.43
N LEU A 53 32.94 -7.49 42.63
CA LEU A 53 32.78 -6.48 41.58
C LEU A 53 34.12 -5.94 41.07
N ASN A 54 35.08 -5.71 41.96
CA ASN A 54 36.42 -5.28 41.57
C ASN A 54 37.16 -6.37 40.78
N SER A 55 37.01 -7.64 41.17
CA SER A 55 37.54 -8.79 40.41
C SER A 55 36.92 -8.87 39.02
N LEU A 56 35.59 -8.80 38.92
CA LEU A 56 34.87 -8.80 37.65
C LEU A 56 35.28 -7.63 36.76
N ARG A 57 35.47 -6.44 37.34
CA ARG A 57 35.93 -5.25 36.61
C ARG A 57 37.37 -5.42 36.12
N ALA A 58 38.25 -6.05 36.90
CA ALA A 58 39.61 -6.36 36.47
C ALA A 58 39.61 -7.39 35.33
N ASP A 59 38.82 -8.46 35.44
CA ASP A 59 38.67 -9.48 34.40
C ASP A 59 38.09 -8.90 33.11
N TYR A 60 37.10 -8.02 33.22
CA TYR A 60 36.53 -7.31 32.07
C TYR A 60 37.57 -6.42 31.39
N LYS A 61 38.39 -5.69 32.17
CA LYS A 61 39.48 -4.87 31.61
C LYS A 61 40.52 -5.73 30.89
N LEU A 62 40.91 -6.87 31.47
CA LEU A 62 41.85 -7.81 30.84
C LEU A 62 41.32 -8.35 29.52
N ARG A 63 40.02 -8.64 29.44
CA ARG A 63 39.37 -9.16 28.22
C ARG A 63 38.85 -8.08 27.27
N SER A 64 39.00 -6.80 27.61
CA SER A 64 38.38 -5.68 26.88
C SER A 64 38.78 -5.63 25.40
N CYS A 65 40.06 -5.89 25.08
CA CYS A 65 40.54 -5.96 23.70
C CYS A 65 39.84 -7.08 22.90
N TYR A 66 39.61 -8.23 23.52
CA TYR A 66 38.91 -9.36 22.90
C TYR A 66 37.41 -9.06 22.73
N VAL A 67 36.76 -8.44 23.72
CA VAL A 67 35.36 -8.01 23.62
C VAL A 67 35.19 -6.95 22.52
N ALA A 68 36.13 -6.00 22.40
CA ALA A 68 36.14 -5.01 21.33
C ALA A 68 36.33 -5.66 19.95
N TYR A 69 37.22 -6.65 19.85
CA TYR A 69 37.39 -7.46 18.64
C TYR A 69 36.10 -8.20 18.27
N LEU A 70 35.47 -8.93 19.19
CA LEU A 70 34.21 -9.61 18.95
C LEU A 70 33.09 -8.65 18.56
N THR A 71 33.02 -7.49 19.20
CA THR A 71 32.03 -6.45 18.87
C THR A 71 32.25 -5.91 17.47
N ARG A 72 33.50 -5.67 17.07
CA ARG A 72 33.87 -5.26 15.71
C ARG A 72 33.52 -6.36 14.70
N CYS A 73 33.87 -7.61 14.97
CA CYS A 73 33.50 -8.74 14.11
C CYS A 73 31.99 -8.88 13.97
N LYS A 74 31.23 -8.78 15.06
CA LYS A 74 29.76 -8.79 15.04
C LYS A 74 29.21 -7.65 14.18
N ARG A 75 29.70 -6.42 14.37
CA ARG A 75 29.30 -5.25 13.56
C ARG A 75 29.62 -5.46 12.08
N SER A 76 30.82 -5.95 11.76
CA SER A 76 31.21 -6.25 10.38
C SER A 76 30.32 -7.32 9.77
N LEU A 77 30.04 -8.41 10.50
CA LEU A 77 29.17 -9.49 10.02
C LEU A 77 27.75 -8.99 9.76
N LEU A 78 27.19 -8.19 10.67
CA LEU A 78 25.87 -7.57 10.49
C LEU A 78 25.84 -6.64 9.28
N ALA A 79 26.89 -5.83 9.08
CA ALA A 79 27.01 -4.96 7.91
C ALA A 79 27.12 -5.76 6.60
N PHE A 80 27.87 -6.86 6.60
CA PHE A 80 27.93 -7.77 5.45
C PHE A 80 26.58 -8.43 5.19
N ASN A 81 25.89 -8.92 6.21
CA ASN A 81 24.57 -9.52 6.04
C ASN A 81 23.57 -8.54 5.43
N HIS A 82 23.49 -7.31 5.98
CA HIS A 82 22.63 -6.26 5.41
C HIS A 82 23.00 -5.92 3.95
N LYS A 83 24.30 -5.90 3.62
CA LYS A 83 24.75 -5.69 2.24
C LYS A 83 24.29 -6.81 1.32
N TYR A 84 24.40 -8.07 1.74
CA TYR A 84 23.94 -9.21 0.95
C TYR A 84 22.41 -9.22 0.79
N GLU A 85 21.65 -8.95 1.86
CA GLU A 85 20.19 -8.80 1.79
C GLU A 85 19.78 -7.71 0.80
N LYS A 86 20.45 -6.55 0.84
CA LYS A 86 20.22 -5.47 -0.12
C LYS A 86 20.52 -5.89 -1.55
N LEU A 87 21.66 -6.54 -1.79
CA LEU A 87 22.05 -6.99 -3.12
C LEU A 87 21.08 -8.05 -3.68
N LEU A 88 20.62 -8.98 -2.84
CA LEU A 88 19.61 -9.95 -3.21
C LEU A 88 18.29 -9.26 -3.57
N ALA A 89 17.83 -8.30 -2.77
CA ALA A 89 16.61 -7.55 -3.05
C ALA A 89 16.71 -6.69 -4.33
N GLU A 90 17.89 -6.16 -4.67
CA GLU A 90 18.15 -5.50 -5.94
C GLU A 90 18.07 -6.48 -7.11
N LEU A 91 18.77 -7.61 -7.02
CA LEU A 91 18.80 -8.61 -8.08
C LEU A 91 17.42 -9.25 -8.34
N THR A 92 16.65 -9.52 -7.29
CA THR A 92 15.26 -10.00 -7.42
C THR A 92 14.38 -8.97 -8.11
N ARG A 93 14.48 -7.68 -7.75
CA ARG A 93 13.72 -6.60 -8.42
C ARG A 93 14.10 -6.47 -9.88
N ASP A 94 15.39 -6.54 -10.20
CA ASP A 94 15.86 -6.47 -11.59
C ASP A 94 15.34 -7.65 -12.41
N GLN A 95 15.36 -8.86 -11.85
CA GLN A 95 14.79 -10.05 -12.48
C GLN A 95 13.28 -9.90 -12.74
N GLU A 96 12.52 -9.40 -11.76
CA GLU A 96 11.08 -9.14 -11.93
C GLU A 96 10.79 -8.08 -12.99
N MET A 97 11.57 -7.00 -13.04
CA MET A 97 11.44 -5.94 -14.03
C MET A 97 11.74 -6.44 -15.44
N LEU A 98 12.81 -7.22 -15.61
CA LEU A 98 13.16 -7.84 -16.88
C LEU A 98 12.07 -8.81 -17.34
N ASN A 99 11.55 -9.63 -16.43
CA ASN A 99 10.43 -10.54 -16.74
C ASN A 99 9.20 -9.77 -17.23
N LYS A 100 8.79 -8.71 -16.52
CA LYS A 100 7.66 -7.86 -16.93
C LYS A 100 7.90 -7.19 -18.27
N TYR A 101 9.11 -6.68 -18.52
CA TYR A 101 9.48 -6.07 -19.79
C TYR A 101 9.42 -7.08 -20.95
N MET A 102 9.99 -8.27 -20.77
CA MET A 102 9.96 -9.34 -21.78
C MET A 102 8.53 -9.77 -22.09
N ILE A 103 7.71 -9.98 -21.07
CA ILE A 103 6.28 -10.29 -21.21
C ILE A 103 5.59 -9.18 -22.02
N SER A 104 5.80 -7.92 -21.66
CA SER A 104 5.20 -6.79 -22.39
C SER A 104 5.63 -6.73 -23.86
N MET A 105 6.91 -6.96 -24.14
CA MET A 105 7.44 -6.99 -25.50
C MET A 105 6.84 -8.16 -26.31
N MET A 106 6.76 -9.35 -25.72
CA MET A 106 6.17 -10.53 -26.37
C MET A 106 4.67 -10.35 -26.63
N THR A 107 3.93 -9.78 -25.68
CA THR A 107 2.50 -9.46 -25.85
C THR A 107 2.30 -8.43 -26.95
N ARG A 108 3.16 -7.41 -27.04
CA ARG A 108 3.13 -6.44 -28.14
C ARG A 108 3.35 -7.11 -29.49
N LEU A 109 4.40 -7.93 -29.63
CA LEU A 109 4.68 -8.65 -30.88
C LEU A 109 3.53 -9.56 -31.29
N PHE A 110 2.88 -10.22 -30.32
CA PHE A 110 1.67 -11.01 -30.57
C PHE A 110 0.52 -10.14 -31.11
N LEU A 111 0.22 -9.01 -30.46
CA LEU A 111 -0.86 -8.12 -30.90
C LEU A 111 -0.58 -7.48 -32.27
N GLU A 112 0.68 -7.17 -32.60
CA GLU A 112 1.08 -6.68 -33.92
C GLU A 112 0.76 -7.69 -35.04
N LYS A 113 1.00 -9.00 -34.82
CA LYS A 113 0.57 -10.05 -35.77
C LYS A 113 -0.95 -10.06 -35.98
N HIS A 114 -1.73 -9.64 -34.99
CA HIS A 114 -3.19 -9.61 -35.00
C HIS A 114 -3.78 -8.21 -35.27
N GLN A 115 -2.98 -7.24 -35.72
CA GLN A 115 -3.39 -5.84 -35.84
C GLN A 115 -4.66 -5.62 -36.66
N ARG A 116 -4.85 -6.35 -37.78
CA ARG A 116 -6.07 -6.21 -38.61
C ARG A 116 -7.35 -6.55 -37.84
N VAL A 117 -7.29 -7.60 -37.02
CA VAL A 117 -8.44 -8.04 -36.21
C VAL A 117 -8.68 -7.05 -35.07
N LEU A 118 -7.62 -6.49 -34.50
CA LEU A 118 -7.70 -5.43 -33.48
C LEU A 118 -8.35 -4.15 -34.03
N LEU A 119 -7.95 -3.70 -35.22
CA LEU A 119 -8.56 -2.53 -35.86
C LEU A 119 -10.05 -2.75 -36.16
N LYS A 120 -10.43 -3.93 -36.64
CA LYS A 120 -11.84 -4.29 -36.82
C LYS A 120 -12.60 -4.25 -35.49
N PHE A 121 -12.04 -4.83 -34.43
CA PHE A 121 -12.63 -4.79 -33.09
C PHE A 121 -12.86 -3.34 -32.61
N VAL A 122 -11.89 -2.43 -32.83
CA VAL A 122 -12.05 -1.02 -32.45
C VAL A 122 -13.22 -0.37 -33.20
N VAL A 123 -13.38 -0.63 -34.50
CA VAL A 123 -14.52 -0.12 -35.28
C VAL A 123 -15.85 -0.70 -34.79
N ASP A 124 -15.90 -2.01 -34.58
CA ASP A 124 -17.08 -2.70 -34.06
C ASP A 124 -17.47 -2.12 -32.68
N PHE A 125 -16.49 -1.93 -31.79
CA PHE A 125 -16.68 -1.33 -30.47
C PHE A 125 -17.21 0.11 -30.52
N GLN A 126 -16.73 0.92 -31.48
CA GLN A 126 -17.22 2.29 -31.69
C GLN A 126 -18.68 2.34 -32.16
N SER A 127 -19.09 1.36 -32.96
CA SER A 127 -20.45 1.29 -33.49
C SER A 127 -21.51 0.95 -32.44
N LEU A 128 -21.10 0.36 -31.31
CA LEU A 128 -21.99 0.02 -30.21
C LEU A 128 -22.32 1.26 -29.39
N VAL A 129 -23.56 1.34 -28.93
CA VAL A 129 -24.05 2.45 -28.09
C VAL A 129 -24.14 2.03 -26.63
N LEU A 130 -24.65 0.82 -26.36
CA LEU A 130 -24.89 0.34 -25.01
C LEU A 130 -23.59 -0.13 -24.33
N PHE A 131 -23.42 0.26 -23.06
CA PHE A 131 -22.29 -0.17 -22.23
C PHE A 131 -22.20 -1.68 -22.09
N ASP A 132 -23.36 -2.33 -21.97
CA ASP A 132 -23.43 -3.77 -21.80
C ASP A 132 -22.88 -4.51 -23.01
N GLU A 133 -23.31 -4.11 -24.21
CA GLU A 133 -22.81 -4.68 -25.47
C GLU A 133 -21.31 -4.42 -25.66
N LYS A 134 -20.83 -3.22 -25.31
CA LYS A 134 -19.40 -2.88 -25.37
C LYS A 134 -18.57 -3.76 -24.44
N SER A 135 -19.05 -3.98 -23.22
CA SER A 135 -18.37 -4.79 -22.21
C SER A 135 -18.32 -6.27 -22.64
N ASP A 136 -19.45 -6.80 -23.11
CA ASP A 136 -19.53 -8.17 -23.63
C ASP A 136 -18.62 -8.37 -24.84
N LEU A 137 -18.56 -7.40 -25.77
CA LEU A 137 -17.68 -7.45 -26.93
C LEU A 137 -16.21 -7.46 -26.49
N LEU A 138 -15.83 -6.62 -25.52
CA LEU A 138 -14.48 -6.57 -24.97
C LEU A 138 -14.09 -7.89 -24.30
N GLU A 139 -14.94 -8.43 -23.43
CA GLU A 139 -14.67 -9.69 -22.71
C GLU A 139 -14.50 -10.87 -23.67
N ARG A 140 -15.38 -10.99 -24.66
CA ARG A 140 -15.27 -12.02 -25.71
C ARG A 140 -13.99 -11.87 -26.51
N PHE A 141 -13.61 -10.64 -26.87
CA PHE A 141 -12.38 -10.37 -27.59
C PHE A 141 -11.14 -10.73 -26.78
N LEU A 142 -11.06 -10.29 -25.52
CA LEU A 142 -9.97 -10.62 -24.60
C LEU A 142 -9.85 -12.12 -24.37
N THR A 143 -10.96 -12.82 -24.15
CA THR A 143 -10.99 -14.27 -23.95
C THR A 143 -10.49 -15.01 -25.19
N ALA A 144 -10.96 -14.63 -26.37
CA ALA A 144 -10.50 -15.21 -27.64
C ALA A 144 -9.01 -14.97 -27.89
N LYS A 145 -8.51 -13.75 -27.61
CA LYS A 145 -7.08 -13.42 -27.78
C LYS A 145 -6.20 -14.11 -26.76
N HIS A 146 -6.67 -14.29 -25.54
CA HIS A 146 -5.94 -15.07 -24.54
C HIS A 146 -5.84 -16.55 -24.93
N ALA A 147 -6.93 -17.15 -25.43
CA ALA A 147 -6.90 -18.53 -25.93
C ALA A 147 -5.93 -18.69 -27.11
N ALA A 148 -5.91 -17.72 -28.04
CA ALA A 148 -4.95 -17.71 -29.14
C ALA A 148 -3.50 -17.51 -28.67
N MET A 149 -3.27 -16.68 -27.64
CA MET A 149 -1.94 -16.46 -27.07
C MET A 149 -1.33 -17.74 -26.51
N ARG A 150 -2.12 -18.57 -25.80
CA ARG A 150 -1.68 -19.87 -25.28
C ARG A 150 -1.25 -20.86 -26.38
N GLN A 151 -1.73 -20.68 -27.61
CA GLN A 151 -1.40 -21.54 -28.75
C GLN A 151 -0.24 -20.99 -29.59
N ASP A 152 0.19 -19.75 -29.38
CA ASP A 152 1.28 -19.13 -30.14
C ASP A 152 2.63 -19.73 -29.72
N VAL A 153 3.50 -19.93 -30.70
CA VAL A 153 4.84 -20.52 -30.52
C VAL A 153 5.67 -19.77 -29.49
N MET A 154 5.50 -18.45 -29.37
CA MET A 154 6.22 -17.61 -28.42
C MET A 154 5.91 -17.96 -26.96
N TRP A 155 4.73 -18.52 -26.67
CA TRP A 155 4.23 -18.74 -25.30
C TRP A 155 4.17 -20.21 -24.89
N LYS A 156 4.70 -21.12 -25.71
CA LYS A 156 4.59 -22.57 -25.50
C LYS A 156 5.14 -23.06 -24.15
N ASP A 157 6.24 -22.45 -23.69
CA ASP A 157 6.92 -22.82 -22.43
C ASP A 157 6.69 -21.79 -21.31
N ALA A 158 5.72 -20.89 -21.48
CA ALA A 158 5.42 -19.87 -20.48
C ALA A 158 4.72 -20.51 -19.27
N THR A 159 5.13 -20.09 -18.07
CA THR A 159 4.49 -20.51 -16.82
C THR A 159 3.13 -19.82 -16.64
N GLU A 160 2.20 -20.43 -15.90
CA GLU A 160 0.89 -19.82 -15.63
C GLU A 160 0.95 -18.38 -15.05
N PRO A 161 1.84 -18.03 -14.10
CA PRO A 161 1.95 -16.64 -13.65
C PRO A 161 2.43 -15.70 -14.76
N GLN A 162 3.30 -16.15 -15.66
CA GLN A 162 3.71 -15.34 -16.82
C GLN A 162 2.57 -15.15 -17.82
N LEU A 163 1.75 -16.19 -18.05
CA LEU A 163 0.55 -16.09 -18.89
C LEU A 163 -0.49 -15.15 -18.29
N GLN A 164 -0.67 -15.16 -16.97
CA GLN A 164 -1.57 -14.24 -16.28
C GLN A 164 -1.06 -12.79 -16.36
N GLU A 165 0.24 -12.54 -16.17
CA GLU A 165 0.82 -11.21 -16.36
C GLU A 165 0.70 -10.76 -17.83
N ALA A 166 0.90 -11.67 -18.78
CA ALA A 166 0.73 -11.42 -20.21
C ALA A 166 -0.71 -11.07 -20.57
N ARG A 167 -1.69 -11.71 -19.94
CA ARG A 167 -3.13 -11.39 -20.05
C ARG A 167 -3.41 -9.96 -19.60
N LEU A 168 -2.95 -9.58 -18.40
CA LEU A 168 -3.13 -8.22 -17.87
C LEU A 168 -2.45 -7.18 -18.78
N CYS A 169 -1.26 -7.50 -19.29
CA CYS A 169 -0.57 -6.65 -20.26
C CYS A 169 -1.38 -6.52 -21.56
N MET A 170 -1.95 -7.62 -22.07
CA MET A 170 -2.77 -7.62 -23.27
C MET A 170 -4.02 -6.78 -23.10
N GLU A 171 -4.70 -6.93 -21.96
CA GLU A 171 -5.85 -6.10 -21.58
C GLU A 171 -5.47 -4.62 -21.53
N ARG A 172 -4.37 -4.26 -20.87
CA ARG A 172 -3.86 -2.88 -20.85
C ARG A 172 -3.64 -2.31 -22.25
N MET A 173 -3.03 -3.09 -23.13
CA MET A 173 -2.77 -2.67 -24.51
C MET A 173 -4.06 -2.50 -25.31
N ILE A 174 -4.99 -3.45 -25.24
CA ILE A 174 -6.28 -3.40 -25.94
C ILE A 174 -7.12 -2.25 -25.41
N MET A 175 -7.22 -2.11 -24.08
CA MET A 175 -7.96 -1.04 -23.42
C MET A 175 -7.42 0.33 -23.83
N SER A 176 -6.09 0.46 -23.99
CA SER A 176 -5.48 1.70 -24.47
C SER A 176 -5.95 2.12 -25.88
N HIS A 177 -6.34 1.18 -26.74
CA HIS A 177 -6.86 1.49 -28.08
C HIS A 177 -8.32 1.95 -28.08
N ILE A 178 -9.12 1.46 -27.13
CA ILE A 178 -10.55 1.81 -27.02
C ILE A 178 -10.84 2.87 -25.94
N TYR A 179 -9.82 3.28 -25.17
CA TYR A 179 -9.96 4.10 -23.98
C TYR A 179 -10.85 5.34 -24.17
N LEU A 180 -10.65 6.10 -25.25
CA LEU A 180 -11.43 7.32 -25.47
C LEU A 180 -12.94 7.03 -25.61
N TYR A 181 -13.29 5.98 -26.35
CA TYR A 181 -14.68 5.58 -26.62
C TYR A 181 -15.34 4.85 -25.44
N ALA A 182 -14.52 4.27 -24.58
CA ALA A 182 -14.95 3.60 -23.36
C ALA A 182 -15.14 4.61 -22.20
N MET A 183 -14.27 5.62 -22.13
CA MET A 183 -14.30 6.68 -21.11
C MET A 183 -15.37 7.75 -21.38
N TYR A 184 -15.52 8.17 -22.64
CA TYR A 184 -16.48 9.20 -23.05
C TYR A 184 -17.43 8.68 -24.14
N PRO A 185 -18.33 7.75 -23.80
CA PRO A 185 -19.25 7.16 -24.77
C PRO A 185 -20.26 8.17 -25.34
N ASN A 186 -20.60 9.23 -24.61
CA ASN A 186 -21.43 10.34 -25.10
C ASN A 186 -20.60 11.52 -25.62
N GLY A 187 -19.27 11.38 -25.71
CA GLY A 187 -18.36 12.42 -26.16
C GLY A 187 -18.45 13.68 -25.30
N ASP A 188 -18.74 14.81 -25.94
CA ASP A 188 -18.73 16.14 -25.31
C ASP A 188 -19.70 16.28 -24.12
N GLY A 189 -20.77 15.48 -24.09
CA GLY A 189 -21.70 15.46 -22.96
C GLY A 189 -21.03 15.02 -21.66
N ASP A 190 -20.21 13.97 -21.73
CA ASP A 190 -19.49 13.45 -20.57
C ASP A 190 -18.37 14.42 -20.14
N THR A 191 -17.65 15.00 -21.10
CA THR A 191 -16.60 16.00 -20.85
C THR A 191 -17.17 17.29 -20.23
N SER A 192 -18.34 17.76 -20.68
CA SER A 192 -19.01 18.93 -20.12
C SER A 192 -19.45 18.69 -18.67
N ARG A 193 -20.01 17.50 -18.40
CA ARG A 193 -20.39 17.07 -17.04
C ARG A 193 -19.19 17.04 -16.10
N ASP A 194 -18.07 16.49 -16.55
CA ASP A 194 -16.83 16.46 -15.76
C ASP A 194 -16.28 17.85 -15.48
N ARG A 195 -16.28 18.73 -16.49
CA ARG A 195 -15.83 20.13 -16.33
C ARG A 195 -16.66 20.89 -15.30
N LEU A 196 -17.97 20.67 -15.27
CA LEU A 196 -18.84 21.29 -14.26
C LEU A 196 -18.44 20.87 -12.85
N LEU A 197 -18.12 19.59 -12.63
CA LEU A 197 -17.63 19.11 -11.34
C LEU A 197 -16.26 19.70 -11.02
N GLU A 198 -15.35 19.78 -11.99
CA GLU A 198 -14.02 20.37 -11.81
C GLU A 198 -14.12 21.84 -11.39
N GLU A 199 -14.94 22.64 -12.06
CA GLU A 199 -15.20 24.03 -11.70
C GLU A 199 -15.85 24.17 -10.32
N HIS A 200 -16.70 23.22 -9.93
CA HIS A 200 -17.30 23.16 -8.60
C HIS A 200 -16.24 22.86 -7.52
N MET A 201 -15.40 21.85 -7.72
CA MET A 201 -14.30 21.51 -6.81
C MET A 201 -13.29 22.64 -6.67
N GLN A 202 -12.97 23.35 -7.76
CA GLN A 202 -12.07 24.50 -7.74
C GLN A 202 -12.61 25.67 -6.90
N LYS A 203 -13.93 25.90 -6.92
CA LYS A 203 -14.56 26.91 -6.05
C LYS A 203 -14.58 26.45 -4.60
N LEU A 204 -14.87 25.17 -4.35
CA LEU A 204 -14.86 24.58 -3.01
C LEU A 204 -13.46 24.60 -2.38
N SER A 205 -12.41 24.32 -3.15
CA SER A 205 -11.03 24.29 -2.63
C SER A 205 -10.55 25.64 -2.09
N ALA A 206 -11.12 26.75 -2.57
CA ALA A 206 -10.85 28.10 -2.08
C ALA A 206 -11.52 28.44 -0.74
N VAL A 207 -12.60 27.74 -0.37
CA VAL A 207 -13.41 28.00 0.84
C VAL A 207 -13.17 26.95 1.92
N ILE A 208 -12.88 25.70 1.51
CA ILE A 208 -12.80 24.57 2.42
C ILE A 208 -11.48 24.57 3.20
N THR A 209 -11.60 24.70 4.52
CA THR A 209 -10.55 24.44 5.50
C THR A 209 -10.76 23.07 6.18
N PRO A 210 -9.74 22.47 6.81
CA PRO A 210 -9.91 21.23 7.58
C PRO A 210 -11.01 21.30 8.66
N ASP A 211 -11.21 22.49 9.23
CA ASP A 211 -12.25 22.78 10.24
C ASP A 211 -13.64 23.10 9.65
N HIS A 212 -13.82 23.00 8.32
CA HIS A 212 -15.08 23.33 7.66
C HIS A 212 -16.25 22.52 8.24
N ARG A 213 -17.42 23.15 8.36
CA ARG A 213 -18.61 22.57 9.04
C ARG A 213 -19.01 21.20 8.52
N ASP A 214 -18.82 20.98 7.22
CA ASP A 214 -19.21 19.74 6.54
C ASP A 214 -18.13 18.63 6.60
N LEU A 215 -16.88 18.98 6.90
CA LEU A 215 -15.78 18.01 7.02
C LEU A 215 -15.50 17.66 8.49
N ARG A 216 -15.38 18.66 9.37
CA ARG A 216 -15.11 18.51 10.81
C ARG A 216 -13.94 17.57 11.09
N ILE A 217 -12.81 17.74 10.41
CA ILE A 217 -11.64 16.88 10.59
C ILE A 217 -11.06 17.10 12.00
N PRO A 218 -11.00 16.07 12.87
CA PRO A 218 -10.41 16.21 14.19
C PRO A 218 -9.00 16.79 14.16
N SER A 219 -8.70 17.71 15.09
CA SER A 219 -7.40 18.40 15.17
C SER A 219 -6.20 17.45 15.29
N ILE A 220 -6.41 16.25 15.85
CA ILE A 220 -5.40 15.19 15.96
C ILE A 220 -4.86 14.77 14.58
N TYR A 221 -5.70 14.84 13.54
CA TYR A 221 -5.34 14.42 12.17
C TYR A 221 -4.82 15.57 11.31
N GLN A 222 -4.92 16.82 11.76
CA GLN A 222 -4.56 18.00 10.97
C GLN A 222 -3.04 18.20 10.83
N ASN A 223 -2.23 17.48 11.61
CA ASN A 223 -0.76 17.58 11.56
C ASN A 223 -0.19 17.29 10.15
N GLU A 224 -0.84 16.40 9.40
CA GLU A 224 -0.42 16.01 8.05
C GLU A 224 -1.16 16.80 6.94
N CYS A 225 -2.01 17.77 7.30
CA CYS A 225 -2.73 18.61 6.34
C CYS A 225 -1.73 19.40 5.45
N PRO A 226 -1.94 19.47 4.11
CA PRO A 226 -3.11 19.07 3.34
C PRO A 226 -3.04 17.63 2.76
N TRP A 227 -2.31 16.70 3.37
CA TRP A 227 -2.15 15.30 2.94
C TRP A 227 -1.64 15.17 1.50
N LEU A 228 -0.57 15.92 1.17
CA LEU A 228 0.01 16.00 -0.18
C LEU A 228 0.39 14.63 -0.79
N ALA A 229 0.78 13.66 0.04
CA ALA A 229 1.10 12.30 -0.44
C ALA A 229 -0.13 11.60 -1.03
N ALA A 230 -1.29 11.71 -0.36
CA ALA A 230 -2.54 11.14 -0.85
C ALA A 230 -3.06 11.88 -2.10
N GLN A 231 -2.94 13.20 -2.13
CA GLN A 231 -3.30 13.99 -3.33
C GLN A 231 -2.49 13.55 -4.55
N LYS A 232 -1.18 13.32 -4.40
CA LYS A 232 -0.31 12.84 -5.49
C LYS A 232 -0.76 11.48 -6.03
N GLU A 233 -1.12 10.54 -5.15
CA GLU A 233 -1.66 9.26 -5.59
C GLU A 233 -2.95 9.46 -6.40
N LEU A 234 -3.88 10.29 -5.94
CA LEU A 234 -5.17 10.50 -6.60
C LEU A 234 -5.05 11.21 -7.96
N ILE A 235 -4.16 12.20 -8.11
CA ILE A 235 -3.93 12.92 -9.37
C ILE A 235 -3.49 11.94 -10.49
N MET A 236 -2.81 10.86 -10.13
CA MET A 236 -2.34 9.85 -11.09
C MET A 236 -3.45 9.02 -11.73
N ILE A 237 -4.70 9.08 -11.25
CA ILE A 237 -5.82 8.29 -11.78
C ILE A 237 -6.01 8.47 -13.30
N ASN A 238 -5.74 9.67 -13.81
CA ASN A 238 -5.88 10.00 -15.22
C ASN A 238 -4.70 9.54 -16.08
N ALA A 239 -3.57 9.18 -15.47
CA ALA A 239 -2.43 8.59 -16.19
C ALA A 239 -2.69 7.11 -16.56
N PHE A 240 -3.56 6.43 -15.79
CA PHE A 240 -3.92 5.04 -16.04
C PHE A 240 -5.11 4.92 -16.98
N LYS A 241 -5.06 3.91 -17.86
CA LYS A 241 -6.12 3.66 -18.84
C LYS A 241 -7.03 2.49 -18.47
N THR A 242 -6.54 1.45 -17.81
CA THR A 242 -7.38 0.32 -17.40
C THR A 242 -8.20 0.63 -16.17
N PRO A 243 -9.41 0.04 -16.05
CA PRO A 243 -10.25 0.24 -14.88
C PRO A 243 -9.56 -0.28 -13.59
N GLU A 244 -8.86 -1.41 -13.66
CA GLU A 244 -8.14 -1.98 -12.51
C GLU A 244 -7.02 -1.06 -12.00
N ASP A 245 -6.22 -0.46 -12.89
CA ASP A 245 -5.12 0.42 -12.47
C ASP A 245 -5.66 1.75 -11.89
N LYS A 246 -6.80 2.25 -12.41
CA LYS A 246 -7.50 3.42 -11.85
C LYS A 246 -8.09 3.12 -10.46
N LEU A 247 -8.70 1.95 -10.30
CA LEU A 247 -9.20 1.47 -9.01
C LEU A 247 -8.06 1.32 -7.99
N GLY A 248 -6.93 0.75 -8.41
CA GLY A 248 -5.72 0.62 -7.60
C GLY A 248 -5.13 1.97 -7.17
N CYS A 249 -5.25 3.01 -8.00
CA CYS A 249 -4.86 4.38 -7.66
C CYS A 249 -5.70 4.94 -6.51
N VAL A 250 -7.03 4.74 -6.53
CA VAL A 250 -7.91 5.12 -5.41
C VAL A 250 -7.59 4.33 -4.15
N ALA A 251 -7.37 3.01 -4.27
CA ALA A 251 -6.98 2.19 -3.13
C ALA A 251 -5.67 2.67 -2.49
N ARG A 252 -4.63 2.96 -3.30
CA ARG A 252 -3.36 3.54 -2.79
C ARG A 252 -3.56 4.88 -2.12
N CYS A 253 -4.42 5.74 -2.65
CA CYS A 253 -4.79 7.00 -2.01
C CYS A 253 -5.38 6.76 -0.60
N CYS A 254 -6.40 5.89 -0.49
CA CYS A 254 -7.03 5.55 0.79
C CYS A 254 -6.04 4.90 1.78
N SER A 255 -5.22 3.95 1.34
CA SER A 255 -4.18 3.35 2.17
C SER A 255 -3.13 4.37 2.66
N THR A 256 -2.79 5.34 1.81
CA THR A 256 -1.88 6.43 2.18
C THR A 256 -2.50 7.31 3.25
N ILE A 257 -3.79 7.68 3.11
CA ILE A 257 -4.51 8.44 4.13
C ILE A 257 -4.51 7.66 5.46
N MET A 258 -4.94 6.39 5.46
CA MET A 258 -4.97 5.57 6.68
C MET A 258 -3.61 5.45 7.37
N THR A 259 -2.52 5.37 6.59
CA THR A 259 -1.16 5.37 7.11
C THR A 259 -0.82 6.71 7.79
N LEU A 260 -1.17 7.84 7.18
CA LEU A 260 -0.95 9.17 7.75
C LEU A 260 -1.77 9.41 9.03
N LEU A 261 -3.02 8.93 9.06
CA LEU A 261 -3.87 8.98 10.26
C LEU A 261 -3.29 8.12 11.39
N SER A 262 -2.80 6.92 11.08
CA SER A 262 -2.14 6.04 12.05
C SER A 262 -0.88 6.68 12.63
N LEU A 263 -0.07 7.34 11.78
CA LEU A 263 1.10 8.08 12.23
C LEU A 263 0.72 9.24 13.16
N SER A 264 -0.32 9.99 12.80
CA SER A 264 -0.82 11.11 13.61
C SER A 264 -1.34 10.67 14.98
N LEU A 265 -1.94 9.49 15.09
CA LEU A 265 -2.39 8.94 16.38
C LEU A 265 -1.24 8.46 17.25
N THR A 266 -0.24 7.80 16.65
CA THR A 266 0.91 7.26 17.39
C THR A 266 1.84 8.34 17.94
N CYS A 267 1.91 9.52 17.29
CA CYS A 267 2.69 10.65 17.79
C CYS A 267 1.95 11.51 18.82
N ASN A 268 0.61 11.58 18.76
CA ASN A 268 -0.20 12.44 19.62
C ASN A 268 -0.78 11.74 20.86
N THR A 269 -0.82 10.41 20.90
CA THR A 269 -1.39 9.65 22.03
C THR A 269 -0.37 8.72 22.67
N ALA A 270 -0.36 8.64 24.00
CA ALA A 270 0.46 7.68 24.76
C ALA A 270 0.05 6.20 24.54
N ASN A 271 -1.05 5.97 23.81
CA ASN A 271 -1.54 4.66 23.44
C ASN A 271 -1.04 4.29 22.04
N HIS A 272 0.08 3.57 21.99
CA HIS A 272 0.71 3.04 20.76
C HIS A 272 -0.15 2.02 19.94
N SER A 273 -1.46 1.92 20.20
CA SER A 273 -2.34 0.91 19.61
C SER A 273 -3.67 1.46 19.05
N ALA A 274 -3.85 2.79 19.00
CA ALA A 274 -5.02 3.37 18.36
C ALA A 274 -4.94 3.20 16.84
N VAL A 275 -5.91 2.48 16.26
CA VAL A 275 -6.04 2.29 14.80
C VAL A 275 -7.16 3.23 14.33
N PRO A 276 -6.92 4.07 13.30
CA PRO A 276 -7.96 4.93 12.75
C PRO A 276 -9.13 4.08 12.21
N VAL A 277 -10.35 4.52 12.45
CA VAL A 277 -11.58 3.83 12.02
C VAL A 277 -12.00 4.39 10.66
N ALA A 278 -12.83 3.66 9.91
CA ALA A 278 -13.34 4.11 8.63
C ALA A 278 -14.06 5.49 8.68
N ASP A 279 -14.70 5.84 9.79
CA ASP A 279 -15.35 7.13 9.96
C ASP A 279 -14.36 8.30 10.05
N ASP A 280 -13.10 8.03 10.41
CA ASP A 280 -12.00 9.01 10.39
C ASP A 280 -11.46 9.25 8.98
N LEU A 281 -11.65 8.31 8.05
CA LEU A 281 -11.15 8.39 6.68
C LEU A 281 -11.97 9.34 5.82
N VAL A 282 -13.30 9.25 5.89
CA VAL A 282 -14.21 9.91 4.94
C VAL A 282 -14.03 11.43 4.89
N PRO A 283 -13.95 12.16 6.02
CA PRO A 283 -13.69 13.60 6.01
C PRO A 283 -12.37 14.00 5.34
N VAL A 284 -11.32 13.21 5.58
CA VAL A 284 -9.98 13.46 5.01
C VAL A 284 -9.97 13.12 3.52
N LEU A 285 -10.64 12.06 3.12
CA LEU A 285 -10.82 11.68 1.71
C LEU A 285 -11.57 12.76 0.93
N LEU A 286 -12.66 13.30 1.49
CA LEU A 286 -13.40 14.44 0.92
C LEU A 286 -12.48 15.64 0.70
N TYR A 287 -11.73 16.03 1.72
CA TYR A 287 -10.77 17.13 1.62
C TYR A 287 -9.71 16.88 0.55
N VAL A 288 -9.14 15.68 0.50
CA VAL A 288 -8.12 15.29 -0.48
C VAL A 288 -8.67 15.34 -1.90
N ILE A 289 -9.88 14.86 -2.15
CA ILE A 289 -10.52 14.91 -3.49
C ILE A 289 -10.74 16.35 -3.95
N ILE A 290 -11.23 17.21 -3.05
CA ILE A 290 -11.48 18.63 -3.36
C ILE A 290 -10.17 19.36 -3.65
N GLN A 291 -9.17 19.19 -2.78
CA GLN A 291 -7.89 19.88 -2.90
C GLN A 291 -7.02 19.35 -4.05
N SER A 292 -7.15 18.07 -4.42
CA SER A 292 -6.42 17.52 -5.56
C SER A 292 -6.96 18.03 -6.90
N GLY A 293 -8.22 18.48 -6.96
CA GLY A 293 -8.85 19.01 -8.17
C GLY A 293 -8.78 18.05 -9.36
N THR A 294 -8.87 16.75 -9.10
CA THR A 294 -8.62 15.73 -10.11
C THR A 294 -9.67 15.82 -11.24
N PRO A 295 -9.27 15.94 -12.52
CA PRO A 295 -10.24 16.06 -13.61
C PRO A 295 -10.89 14.71 -13.95
N ASN A 296 -12.00 14.75 -14.70
CA ASN A 296 -12.68 13.59 -15.28
C ASN A 296 -13.16 12.52 -14.28
N LEU A 297 -13.50 12.91 -13.05
CA LEU A 297 -13.90 11.97 -12.00
C LEU A 297 -15.22 11.25 -12.31
N LEU A 298 -16.21 11.92 -12.91
CA LEU A 298 -17.51 11.31 -13.14
C LEU A 298 -17.44 10.28 -14.27
N SER A 299 -16.72 10.61 -15.33
CA SER A 299 -16.45 9.64 -16.39
C SER A 299 -15.55 8.50 -15.89
N THR A 300 -14.61 8.76 -14.98
CA THR A 300 -13.81 7.70 -14.33
C THR A 300 -14.68 6.73 -13.54
N ILE A 301 -15.63 7.24 -12.75
CA ILE A 301 -16.54 6.41 -11.96
C ILE A 301 -17.39 5.53 -12.87
N GLN A 302 -18.04 6.13 -13.87
CA GLN A 302 -18.88 5.41 -14.82
C GLN A 302 -18.09 4.37 -15.62
N TYR A 303 -16.85 4.69 -15.99
CA TYR A 303 -15.94 3.79 -16.67
C TYR A 303 -15.59 2.56 -15.83
N ILE A 304 -15.19 2.76 -14.56
CA ILE A 304 -14.87 1.65 -13.65
C ILE A 304 -16.11 0.80 -13.38
N GLU A 305 -17.26 1.41 -13.12
CA GLU A 305 -18.52 0.67 -12.89
C GLU A 305 -18.92 -0.18 -14.08
N SER A 306 -18.68 0.29 -15.31
CA SER A 306 -19.04 -0.44 -16.53
C SER A 306 -18.10 -1.61 -16.83
N TYR A 307 -16.78 -1.40 -16.71
CA TYR A 307 -15.76 -2.36 -17.16
C TYR A 307 -15.14 -3.21 -16.04
N CYS A 308 -15.33 -2.85 -14.77
CA CYS A 308 -14.79 -3.59 -13.61
C CYS A 308 -15.84 -4.48 -12.93
N CYS A 309 -17.10 -4.03 -12.82
CA CYS A 309 -18.15 -4.74 -12.07
C CYS A 309 -18.64 -6.02 -12.75
N LYS A 310 -18.63 -6.10 -14.08
CA LYS A 310 -19.13 -7.28 -14.83
C LYS A 310 -18.22 -8.50 -14.76
N ASN A 311 -16.96 -8.31 -14.39
CA ASN A 311 -16.02 -9.40 -14.18
C ASN A 311 -16.31 -10.23 -12.90
N ASN A 312 -17.27 -9.79 -12.06
CA ASN A 312 -17.64 -10.47 -10.82
C ASN A 312 -18.88 -11.39 -10.95
N ASP A 313 -19.75 -11.16 -11.93
CA ASP A 313 -21.00 -11.94 -12.10
C ASP A 313 -20.82 -13.19 -12.95
N SER A 314 -19.69 -13.33 -13.68
CA SER A 314 -19.29 -14.57 -14.34
C SER A 314 -18.68 -15.59 -13.35
N ALA A 315 -19.36 -15.81 -12.23
CA ALA A 315 -19.23 -17.03 -11.42
C ALA A 315 -19.82 -18.26 -12.14
N SER A 316 -20.43 -18.10 -13.32
CA SER A 316 -20.92 -19.20 -14.14
C SER A 316 -19.87 -19.70 -15.13
N PHE A 317 -19.33 -20.89 -14.81
CA PHE A 317 -18.69 -21.86 -15.72
C PHE A 317 -17.19 -21.68 -16.06
N ALA A 318 -16.33 -21.67 -15.04
CA ALA A 318 -14.95 -22.13 -15.20
C ALA A 318 -14.84 -23.61 -14.76
N ALA A 319 -14.90 -24.54 -15.73
CA ALA A 319 -14.61 -25.95 -15.51
C ALA A 319 -13.11 -26.24 -15.29
N ASP A 320 -12.24 -25.30 -15.65
CA ASP A 320 -10.81 -25.32 -15.34
C ASP A 320 -10.53 -24.21 -14.34
N GLY A 321 -10.36 -24.55 -13.06
CA GLY A 321 -10.18 -23.67 -11.90
C GLY A 321 -8.95 -22.75 -11.91
N CYS A 322 -8.61 -22.15 -13.05
CA CYS A 322 -7.54 -21.19 -13.26
C CYS A 322 -8.05 -19.73 -13.31
N TYR A 323 -9.36 -19.51 -13.38
CA TYR A 323 -9.94 -18.16 -13.40
C TYR A 323 -10.20 -17.63 -11.99
N LYS A 324 -9.12 -17.24 -11.32
CA LYS A 324 -9.18 -16.19 -10.31
C LYS A 324 -8.38 -15.03 -10.87
N ASN A 325 -9.02 -14.14 -11.63
CA ASN A 325 -8.63 -12.73 -11.44
C ASN A 325 -8.81 -12.53 -9.95
N ALA A 326 -7.69 -12.35 -9.26
CA ALA A 326 -7.64 -12.24 -7.82
C ALA A 326 -8.80 -11.35 -7.42
N LYS A 327 -9.79 -11.95 -6.74
CA LYS A 327 -10.86 -11.30 -6.00
C LYS A 327 -10.39 -9.88 -5.74
N ILE A 328 -10.85 -8.90 -6.52
CA ILE A 328 -10.52 -7.49 -6.23
C ILE A 328 -10.88 -7.38 -4.75
N ASP A 329 -9.87 -7.10 -3.95
CA ASP A 329 -9.96 -7.42 -2.53
C ASP A 329 -11.20 -6.75 -1.96
N GLY A 330 -11.90 -7.37 -1.02
CA GLY A 330 -13.11 -6.78 -0.45
C GLY A 330 -12.83 -5.37 0.08
N GLU A 331 -11.59 -5.16 0.52
CA GLU A 331 -11.01 -3.88 0.88
C GLU A 331 -10.97 -2.85 -0.28
N VAL A 332 -10.54 -3.24 -1.48
CA VAL A 332 -10.44 -2.32 -2.62
C VAL A 332 -11.81 -1.82 -3.06
N TRP A 333 -12.82 -2.71 -3.10
CA TRP A 333 -14.21 -2.33 -3.37
C TRP A 333 -14.82 -1.47 -2.28
N TYR A 334 -14.44 -1.72 -1.03
CA TYR A 334 -14.83 -0.88 0.08
C TYR A 334 -14.29 0.54 -0.09
N TRP A 335 -12.99 0.70 -0.39
CA TRP A 335 -12.38 2.00 -0.68
C TRP A 335 -13.02 2.70 -1.88
N TRP A 336 -13.35 1.96 -2.92
CA TRP A 336 -14.06 2.49 -4.08
C TRP A 336 -15.44 3.02 -3.72
N THR A 337 -16.19 2.28 -2.91
CA THR A 337 -17.53 2.69 -2.47
C THR A 337 -17.48 3.99 -1.66
N GLN A 338 -16.49 4.12 -0.76
CA GLN A 338 -16.27 5.36 -0.01
C GLN A 338 -15.87 6.52 -0.91
N PHE A 339 -15.04 6.27 -1.92
CA PHE A 339 -14.66 7.26 -2.91
C PHE A 339 -15.85 7.76 -3.73
N VAL A 340 -16.70 6.85 -4.24
CA VAL A 340 -17.91 7.22 -4.99
C VAL A 340 -18.89 7.98 -4.11
N ALA A 341 -19.07 7.57 -2.86
CA ALA A 341 -19.89 8.28 -1.88
C ALA A 341 -19.36 9.70 -1.62
N ALA A 342 -18.04 9.86 -1.45
CA ALA A 342 -17.41 11.16 -1.25
C ALA A 342 -17.59 12.08 -2.47
N VAL A 343 -17.38 11.58 -3.70
CA VAL A 343 -17.61 12.36 -4.93
C VAL A 343 -19.08 12.77 -5.06
N ASN A 344 -20.02 11.89 -4.71
CA ASN A 344 -21.45 12.22 -4.71
C ASN A 344 -21.83 13.25 -3.64
N PHE A 345 -21.21 13.19 -2.47
CA PHE A 345 -21.38 14.21 -1.43
C PHE A 345 -20.87 15.57 -1.89
N ILE A 346 -19.69 15.62 -2.52
CA ILE A 346 -19.11 16.85 -3.08
C ILE A 346 -20.08 17.54 -4.03
N LYS A 347 -20.77 16.80 -4.92
CA LYS A 347 -21.78 17.37 -5.83
C LYS A 347 -22.90 18.15 -5.12
N SER A 348 -23.19 17.78 -3.87
CA SER A 348 -24.26 18.37 -3.06
C SER A 348 -23.76 19.44 -2.07
N MET A 349 -22.46 19.70 -2.00
CA MET A 349 -21.91 20.69 -1.08
C MET A 349 -22.20 22.12 -1.56
N ASP A 350 -22.60 22.97 -0.63
CA ASP A 350 -22.78 24.40 -0.86
C ASP A 350 -21.45 25.15 -0.63
N TYR A 351 -21.29 26.32 -1.26
CA TYR A 351 -20.13 27.21 -1.04
C TYR A 351 -20.22 28.05 0.24
N LYS A 352 -21.09 27.66 1.19
CA LYS A 352 -21.32 28.42 2.42
C LYS A 352 -20.36 27.96 3.49
N GLU A 353 -19.72 28.92 4.17
CA GLU A 353 -18.83 28.70 5.32
C GLU A 353 -19.49 27.97 6.49
#